data_AF-A0A4Q3RAF5-F1
#
_entry.id   AF-A0A4Q3RAF5-F1
#
_cell.length_a   1.000
_cell.length_b   1.000
_cell.length_c   1.000
_cell.angle_alpha   90.00
_cell.angle_beta   90.00
_cell.angle_gamma   90.00
#
_symmetry.space_group_name_H-M   'P 1'
#
loop_
_entity.id
_entity.type
_entity.pdbx_description
1 polymer ?
#
loop_
_entity_poly.entity_id
_entity_poly.type
_entity_poly.pdbx_seq_one_letter_code
_entity_poly.pdbx_strand_id
1 'polypeptide(L)'
;SIPKIAYDNGWASNGAMRNNNTYFGYQLPLGPNLGGPLFFEHYSFLGINPFGLTDAYANYQTQVINHTKINYEYVKANPKGYYGYSDQSWGLTASDIPSGYTASSPTNDVGVIAPTAALSSFPYTPAESMKALKFFYYKLGDKLWGTYGFKDAFSLHEPWFANSYLAIDQGPIVVMLENYRSGLLWNLFMSCPEIKTGMTTLGFQSPHL
;
A
#
# COMPACT_ATOMS: atom_id res chain seq x y z
N SER A 1 15.00 23.69 -6.25
CA SER A 1 15.31 22.26 -6.49
C SER A 1 16.38 21.81 -5.51
N ILE A 2 16.50 20.50 -5.28
CA ILE A 2 17.63 19.90 -4.54
C ILE A 2 18.58 19.22 -5.54
N PRO A 3 19.89 19.14 -5.26
CA PRO A 3 20.81 18.42 -6.13
C PRO A 3 20.58 16.90 -6.04
N LYS A 4 20.83 16.17 -7.14
CA LYS A 4 20.67 14.70 -7.21
C LYS A 4 21.38 13.96 -6.06
N ILE A 5 22.53 14.45 -5.63
CA ILE A 5 23.30 13.86 -4.53
C ILE A 5 22.53 13.81 -3.20
N ALA A 6 21.56 14.70 -2.97
CA ALA A 6 20.70 14.63 -1.80
C ALA A 6 19.76 13.43 -1.85
N TYR A 7 19.27 13.06 -3.04
CA TYR A 7 18.49 11.84 -3.26
C TYR A 7 19.38 10.59 -3.12
N ASP A 8 20.53 10.59 -3.80
CA ASP A 8 21.42 9.42 -3.85
C ASP A 8 22.01 9.09 -2.47
N ASN A 9 22.56 10.08 -1.77
CA ASN A 9 23.21 9.87 -0.47
C ASN A 9 22.21 9.83 0.69
N GLY A 10 21.12 10.60 0.59
CA GLY A 10 20.09 10.68 1.63
C GLY A 10 19.08 9.55 1.49
N TRP A 11 18.09 9.75 0.62
CA TRP A 11 16.98 8.80 0.45
C TRP A 11 17.46 7.40 0.07
N ALA A 12 18.25 7.29 -1.00
CA ALA A 12 18.69 6.00 -1.49
C ALA A 12 19.82 5.39 -0.65
N SER A 13 20.44 6.18 0.24
CA SER A 13 21.57 5.75 1.08
C SER A 13 22.65 5.05 0.25
N ASN A 14 22.97 5.59 -0.93
CA ASN A 14 23.87 5.00 -1.92
C ASN A 14 23.55 3.55 -2.29
N GLY A 15 22.25 3.21 -2.35
CA GLY A 15 21.74 1.89 -2.69
C GLY A 15 21.51 0.95 -1.51
N ALA A 16 21.82 1.36 -0.27
CA ALA A 16 21.63 0.52 0.92
C ALA A 16 20.16 0.22 1.24
N MET A 17 19.20 0.94 0.63
CA MET A 17 17.77 0.67 0.76
C MET A 17 17.29 -0.59 0.00
N ARG A 18 18.15 -1.20 -0.83
CA ARG A 18 17.82 -2.42 -1.57
C ARG A 18 17.64 -3.60 -0.62
N ASN A 19 16.59 -4.36 -0.85
CA ASN A 19 16.28 -5.59 -0.13
C ASN A 19 16.65 -6.81 -0.98
N ASN A 20 15.97 -7.00 -2.11
CA ASN A 20 16.11 -8.11 -3.05
C ASN A 20 15.89 -9.53 -2.49
N ASN A 21 15.48 -9.68 -1.24
CA ASN A 21 15.08 -10.98 -0.69
C ASN A 21 13.74 -11.42 -1.29
N THR A 22 13.47 -12.73 -1.20
CA THR A 22 12.24 -13.35 -1.69
C THR A 22 11.36 -13.79 -0.52
N TYR A 23 10.09 -13.42 -0.57
CA TYR A 23 9.08 -13.74 0.43
C TYR A 23 7.85 -14.32 -0.27
N PHE A 24 7.39 -15.49 0.16
CA PHE A 24 6.25 -16.18 -0.47
C PHE A 24 6.38 -16.34 -2.01
N GLY A 25 7.62 -16.45 -2.51
CA GLY A 25 7.92 -16.53 -3.95
C GLY A 25 8.02 -15.18 -4.68
N TYR A 26 7.85 -14.05 -3.99
CA TYR A 26 7.96 -12.71 -4.56
C TYR A 26 9.26 -12.03 -4.11
N GLN A 27 10.08 -11.61 -5.08
CA GLN A 27 11.25 -10.78 -4.77
C GLN A 27 10.82 -9.35 -4.45
N LEU A 28 11.24 -8.83 -3.30
CA LEU A 28 10.98 -7.46 -2.88
C LEU A 28 12.19 -6.57 -3.20
N PRO A 29 12.11 -5.63 -4.16
CA PRO A 29 13.26 -4.80 -4.54
C PRO A 29 13.82 -3.93 -3.40
N LEU A 30 12.96 -3.24 -2.66
CA LEU A 30 13.33 -2.22 -1.67
C LEU A 30 12.66 -2.46 -0.31
N GLY A 31 13.19 -1.84 0.74
CA GLY A 31 12.54 -1.73 2.04
C GLY A 31 12.92 -2.81 3.05
N PRO A 32 12.35 -2.77 4.27
CA PRO A 32 12.72 -3.67 5.34
C PRO A 32 12.23 -5.10 5.10
N ASN A 33 12.53 -5.99 6.04
CA ASN A 33 12.03 -7.37 6.01
C ASN A 33 10.50 -7.40 5.85
N LEU A 34 10.00 -8.16 4.88
CA LEU A 34 8.58 -8.22 4.48
C LEU A 34 7.94 -6.86 4.08
N GLY A 35 8.74 -5.83 3.79
CA GLY A 35 8.31 -4.56 3.19
C GLY A 35 7.75 -3.50 4.14
N GLY A 36 7.12 -3.90 5.25
CA GLY A 36 6.56 -2.97 6.24
C GLY A 36 5.04 -2.74 6.06
N PRO A 37 4.50 -1.62 6.60
CA PRO A 37 3.10 -1.26 6.45
C PRO A 37 2.76 -0.94 4.98
N LEU A 38 1.60 -1.37 4.51
CA LEU A 38 1.30 -1.33 3.08
C LEU A 38 1.07 0.08 2.51
N PHE A 39 0.81 1.09 3.36
CA PHE A 39 0.70 2.49 2.93
C PHE A 39 1.96 3.03 2.24
N PHE A 40 3.12 2.38 2.43
CA PHE A 40 4.35 2.69 1.69
C PHE A 40 4.17 2.61 0.18
N GLU A 41 3.27 1.74 -0.29
CA GLU A 41 2.96 1.56 -1.71
C GLU A 41 1.79 2.45 -2.18
N HIS A 42 1.28 3.34 -1.31
CA HIS A 42 0.12 4.18 -1.63
C HIS A 42 0.48 5.65 -1.74
N TYR A 43 1.04 6.25 -0.68
CA TYR A 43 1.04 7.72 -0.54
C TYR A 43 1.81 8.46 -1.64
N SER A 44 3.05 8.05 -1.91
CA SER A 44 3.85 8.64 -2.99
C SER A 44 3.28 8.32 -4.37
N PHE A 45 2.55 7.20 -4.47
CA PHE A 45 1.99 6.68 -5.72
C PHE A 45 0.54 7.10 -5.97
N LEU A 46 -0.02 8.02 -5.18
CA LEU A 46 -1.31 8.65 -5.48
C LEU A 46 -1.24 9.47 -6.77
N GLY A 47 -0.11 10.15 -6.99
CA GLY A 47 0.18 10.95 -8.20
C GLY A 47 1.28 10.38 -9.07
N ILE A 48 2.35 9.83 -8.49
CA ILE A 48 3.43 9.20 -9.26
C ILE A 48 2.92 7.85 -9.77
N ASN A 49 2.91 7.65 -11.09
CA ASN A 49 2.53 6.37 -11.68
C ASN A 49 3.68 5.35 -11.56
N PRO A 50 3.54 4.24 -10.81
CA PRO A 50 4.60 3.25 -10.66
C PRO A 50 4.74 2.34 -11.88
N PHE A 51 3.76 2.28 -12.79
CA PHE A 51 3.79 1.37 -13.94
C PHE A 51 4.83 1.80 -14.98
N GLY A 52 5.77 0.89 -15.27
CA GLY A 52 6.95 1.17 -16.09
C GLY A 52 7.95 2.16 -15.47
N LEU A 53 7.77 2.56 -14.22
CA LEU A 53 8.67 3.47 -13.53
C LEU A 53 9.90 2.73 -13.00
N THR A 54 11.08 3.20 -13.36
CA THR A 54 12.35 2.67 -12.88
C THR A 54 13.32 3.79 -12.57
N ASP A 55 14.28 3.54 -11.70
CA ASP A 55 15.48 4.37 -11.54
C ASP A 55 16.72 3.47 -11.39
N ALA A 56 17.82 4.04 -10.92
CA ALA A 56 19.05 3.28 -10.66
C ALA A 56 18.87 2.18 -9.61
N TYR A 57 17.83 2.22 -8.77
CA TYR A 57 17.67 1.40 -7.57
C TYR A 57 16.59 0.33 -7.68
N ALA A 58 15.49 0.59 -8.38
CA ALA A 58 14.39 -0.37 -8.48
C ALA A 58 13.53 -0.22 -9.73
N ASN A 59 12.76 -1.28 -9.99
CA ASN A 59 11.54 -1.21 -10.78
C ASN A 59 10.36 -1.04 -9.81
N TYR A 60 9.70 0.11 -9.85
CA TYR A 60 8.67 0.48 -8.90
C TYR A 60 7.34 -0.25 -9.15
N GLN A 61 7.05 -0.66 -10.38
CA GLN A 61 5.93 -1.55 -10.67
C GLN A 61 6.11 -2.91 -9.96
N THR A 62 7.31 -3.49 -10.06
CA THR A 62 7.64 -4.73 -9.33
C THR A 62 7.55 -4.52 -7.83
N GLN A 63 8.04 -3.39 -7.31
CA GLN A 63 7.99 -3.04 -5.88
C GLN A 63 6.54 -3.03 -5.36
N VAL A 64 5.66 -2.22 -5.96
CA VAL A 64 4.31 -2.00 -5.43
C VAL A 64 3.47 -3.28 -5.52
N ILE A 65 3.63 -4.06 -6.60
CA ILE A 65 2.92 -5.33 -6.78
C ILE A 65 3.43 -6.37 -5.79
N ASN A 66 4.74 -6.56 -5.67
CA ASN A 66 5.28 -7.63 -4.84
C ASN A 66 5.12 -7.33 -3.35
N HIS A 67 5.30 -6.09 -2.89
CA HIS A 67 5.03 -5.75 -1.50
C HIS A 67 3.55 -5.99 -1.15
N THR A 68 2.62 -5.59 -2.02
CA THR A 68 1.19 -5.88 -1.85
C THR A 68 0.92 -7.38 -1.76
N LYS A 69 1.49 -8.18 -2.67
CA LYS A 69 1.31 -9.65 -2.66
C LYS A 69 1.93 -10.29 -1.42
N ILE A 70 3.08 -9.81 -0.94
CA ILE A 70 3.71 -10.31 0.29
C ILE A 70 2.81 -10.04 1.51
N ASN A 71 2.21 -8.85 1.60
CA ASN A 71 1.27 -8.51 2.67
C ASN A 71 0.03 -9.42 2.63
N TYR A 72 -0.56 -9.59 1.44
CA TYR A 72 -1.68 -10.52 1.20
C TYR A 72 -1.34 -11.97 1.56
N GLU A 73 -0.21 -12.50 1.08
CA GLU A 73 0.21 -13.89 1.34
C GLU A 73 0.51 -14.13 2.82
N TYR A 74 1.12 -13.16 3.52
CA TYR A 74 1.32 -13.25 4.97
C TYR A 74 -0.01 -13.39 5.71
N VAL A 75 -0.98 -12.52 5.42
CA VAL A 75 -2.30 -12.57 6.07
C VAL A 75 -3.03 -13.87 5.73
N LYS A 76 -3.00 -14.30 4.47
CA LYS A 76 -3.61 -15.55 4.03
C LYS A 76 -2.97 -16.78 4.69
N ALA A 77 -1.64 -16.78 4.87
CA ALA A 77 -0.93 -17.85 5.57
C ALA A 77 -1.22 -17.85 7.07
N ASN A 78 -1.54 -16.68 7.65
CA ASN A 78 -1.96 -16.48 9.03
C ASN A 78 -1.07 -17.21 10.07
N PRO A 79 0.25 -16.94 10.11
CA PRO A 79 1.17 -17.65 10.98
C PRO A 79 0.87 -17.48 12.47
N LYS A 80 0.13 -16.43 12.85
CA LYS A 80 -0.29 -16.15 14.24
C LYS A 80 -1.67 -16.71 14.59
N GLY A 81 -2.39 -17.30 13.63
CA GLY A 81 -3.69 -17.93 13.87
C GLY A 81 -4.81 -16.96 14.24
N TYR A 82 -4.75 -15.70 13.80
CA TYR A 82 -5.81 -14.71 14.07
C TYR A 82 -7.10 -15.07 13.35
N TYR A 83 -8.21 -15.09 14.08
CA TYR A 83 -9.52 -15.39 13.50
C TYR A 83 -9.92 -14.29 12.52
N GLY A 84 -10.44 -14.68 11.36
CA GLY A 84 -10.89 -13.78 10.30
C GLY A 84 -9.87 -13.53 9.19
N TYR A 85 -8.57 -13.72 9.42
CA TYR A 85 -7.54 -13.58 8.39
C TYR A 85 -7.77 -14.62 7.28
N SER A 86 -7.82 -14.17 6.02
CA SER A 86 -8.12 -15.03 4.86
C SER A 86 -7.78 -14.33 3.54
N ASP A 87 -8.00 -15.01 2.41
CA ASP A 87 -7.92 -14.41 1.08
C ASP A 87 -9.02 -13.37 0.79
N GLN A 88 -9.98 -13.22 1.70
CA GLN A 88 -11.08 -12.26 1.64
C GLN A 88 -10.99 -11.17 2.72
N SER A 89 -10.13 -11.30 3.71
CA SER A 89 -9.98 -10.33 4.80
C SER A 89 -8.50 -10.19 5.12
N TRP A 90 -7.87 -9.25 4.42
CA TRP A 90 -6.44 -9.01 4.45
C TRP A 90 -6.12 -7.53 4.38
N GLY A 91 -4.86 -7.20 4.70
CA GLY A 91 -4.32 -5.85 4.62
C GLY A 91 -3.82 -5.37 5.97
N LEU A 92 -2.49 -5.40 6.14
CA LEU A 92 -1.80 -4.85 7.30
C LEU A 92 -1.15 -3.50 6.93
N THR A 93 -1.59 -2.43 7.58
CA THR A 93 -0.98 -1.10 7.47
C THR A 93 -1.17 -0.34 8.78
N ALA A 94 -0.54 0.83 8.91
CA ALA A 94 -0.75 1.68 10.08
C ALA A 94 -2.22 2.12 10.18
N SER A 95 -2.81 1.99 11.36
CA SER A 95 -4.23 2.28 11.63
C SER A 95 -4.51 2.28 13.13
N ASP A 96 -5.74 2.64 13.50
CA ASP A 96 -6.27 2.48 14.84
C ASP A 96 -6.34 0.98 15.23
N ILE A 97 -6.10 0.72 16.52
CA ILE A 97 -6.24 -0.58 17.17
C ILE A 97 -7.07 -0.41 18.44
N PRO A 98 -7.57 -1.49 19.08
CA PRO A 98 -8.40 -1.37 20.29
C PRO A 98 -7.81 -0.50 21.41
N SER A 99 -6.48 -0.46 21.52
CA SER A 99 -5.73 0.25 22.58
C SER A 99 -5.00 1.52 22.10
N GLY A 100 -5.26 2.01 20.89
CA GLY A 100 -4.60 3.21 20.36
C GLY A 100 -4.33 3.11 18.86
N TYR A 101 -3.06 3.23 18.47
CA TYR A 101 -2.64 3.25 17.07
C TYR A 101 -1.31 2.51 16.93
N THR A 102 -1.10 1.77 15.84
CA THR A 102 0.19 1.14 15.56
C THR A 102 0.46 1.03 14.07
N ALA A 103 1.73 0.87 13.71
CA ALA A 103 2.16 0.63 12.33
C ALA A 103 2.11 -0.88 12.02
N SER A 104 0.90 -1.41 11.78
CA SER A 104 0.74 -2.84 11.48
C SER A 104 1.40 -3.21 10.16
N SER A 105 2.06 -4.36 10.16
CA SER A 105 2.78 -4.93 9.02
C SER A 105 2.99 -6.43 9.27
N PRO A 106 3.48 -7.21 8.29
CA PRO A 106 3.82 -8.62 8.52
C PRO A 106 4.81 -8.87 9.68
N THR A 107 5.66 -7.90 10.01
CA THR A 107 6.61 -7.98 11.15
C THR A 107 6.07 -7.36 12.44
N ASN A 108 4.94 -6.67 12.39
CA ASN A 108 4.24 -6.08 13.53
C ASN A 108 2.73 -6.35 13.42
N ASP A 109 2.38 -7.63 13.31
CA ASP A 109 0.99 -8.07 13.18
C ASP A 109 0.33 -8.17 14.55
N VAL A 110 -0.71 -7.37 14.78
CA VAL A 110 -1.47 -7.29 16.04
C VAL A 110 -2.90 -7.82 15.89
N GLY A 111 -3.22 -8.52 14.80
CA GLY A 111 -4.54 -9.10 14.59
C GLY A 111 -5.61 -8.11 14.13
N VAL A 112 -5.19 -6.96 13.58
CA VAL A 112 -6.05 -5.88 13.11
C VAL A 112 -5.87 -5.71 11.59
N ILE A 113 -6.99 -5.72 10.87
CA ILE A 113 -7.05 -5.45 9.43
C ILE A 113 -7.53 -4.02 9.22
N ALA A 114 -6.82 -3.30 8.35
CA ALA A 114 -7.19 -1.96 7.92
C ALA A 114 -7.67 -2.01 6.46
N PRO A 115 -8.93 -1.64 6.16
CA PRO A 115 -9.46 -1.70 4.79
C PRO A 115 -8.61 -0.94 3.77
N THR A 116 -8.02 0.21 4.15
CA THR A 116 -7.18 0.99 3.24
C THR A 116 -6.00 0.20 2.68
N ALA A 117 -5.45 -0.76 3.43
CA ALA A 117 -4.33 -1.58 2.95
C ALA A 117 -4.69 -2.35 1.67
N ALA A 118 -5.80 -3.11 1.71
CA ALA A 118 -6.25 -3.90 0.57
C ALA A 118 -6.88 -3.02 -0.52
N LEU A 119 -7.70 -2.04 -0.14
CA LEU A 119 -8.49 -1.25 -1.09
C LEU A 119 -7.61 -0.23 -1.84
N SER A 120 -6.65 0.41 -1.18
CA SER A 120 -5.74 1.34 -1.86
C SER A 120 -4.73 0.60 -2.76
N SER A 121 -4.64 -0.72 -2.66
CA SER A 121 -3.85 -1.58 -3.55
C SER A 121 -4.64 -2.10 -4.78
N PHE A 122 -5.84 -1.57 -5.06
CA PHE A 122 -6.64 -1.95 -6.24
C PHE A 122 -5.86 -1.97 -7.56
N PRO A 123 -5.02 -0.96 -7.88
CA PRO A 123 -4.26 -1.01 -9.12
C PRO A 123 -3.23 -2.13 -9.20
N TYR A 124 -2.76 -2.65 -8.07
CA TYR A 124 -1.66 -3.61 -7.99
C TYR A 124 -2.14 -5.05 -7.93
N THR A 125 -3.23 -5.31 -7.19
CA THR A 125 -3.83 -6.63 -6.97
C THR A 125 -5.35 -6.56 -7.07
N PRO A 126 -5.92 -6.22 -8.24
CA PRO A 126 -7.34 -5.91 -8.36
C PRO A 126 -8.25 -7.09 -8.00
N ALA A 127 -7.83 -8.32 -8.25
CA ALA A 127 -8.63 -9.51 -7.92
C ALA A 127 -8.71 -9.73 -6.40
N GLU A 128 -7.57 -9.64 -5.70
CA GLU A 128 -7.45 -9.79 -4.25
C GLU A 128 -8.11 -8.63 -3.51
N SER A 129 -7.93 -7.39 -4.00
CA SER A 129 -8.57 -6.19 -3.45
C SER A 129 -10.09 -6.23 -3.65
N MET A 130 -10.58 -6.75 -4.79
CA MET A 130 -12.01 -6.94 -5.03
C MET A 130 -12.62 -8.00 -4.10
N LYS A 131 -11.90 -9.09 -3.80
CA LYS A 131 -12.35 -10.07 -2.79
C LYS A 131 -12.50 -9.42 -1.42
N ALA A 132 -11.51 -8.64 -1.00
CA ALA A 132 -11.55 -7.89 0.25
C ALA A 132 -12.72 -6.90 0.29
N LEU A 133 -12.88 -6.07 -0.74
CA LEU A 133 -13.99 -5.12 -0.87
C LEU A 133 -15.35 -5.81 -0.69
N LYS A 134 -15.57 -6.92 -1.39
CA LYS A 134 -16.84 -7.68 -1.32
C LYS A 134 -17.07 -8.26 0.06
N PHE A 135 -16.04 -8.75 0.73
CA PHE A 135 -16.16 -9.27 2.09
C PHE A 135 -16.47 -8.14 3.09
N PHE A 136 -15.68 -7.06 3.06
CA PHE A 136 -15.88 -5.90 3.92
C PHE A 136 -17.29 -5.33 3.77
N TYR A 137 -17.79 -5.20 2.54
CA TYR A 137 -19.11 -4.62 2.28
C TYR A 137 -20.25 -5.62 2.54
N TYR A 138 -20.23 -6.81 1.93
CA TYR A 138 -21.36 -7.73 1.97
C TYR A 138 -21.38 -8.66 3.19
N LYS A 139 -20.26 -8.84 3.90
CA LYS A 139 -20.18 -9.73 5.08
C LYS A 139 -20.04 -8.96 6.38
N LEU A 140 -19.21 -7.91 6.43
CA LEU A 140 -19.06 -7.09 7.64
C LEU A 140 -20.10 -5.97 7.72
N GLY A 141 -20.53 -5.44 6.57
CA GLY A 141 -21.68 -4.53 6.45
C GLY A 141 -21.59 -3.36 7.43
N ASP A 142 -22.72 -3.04 8.08
CA ASP A 142 -22.88 -1.87 8.96
C ASP A 142 -21.95 -1.84 10.18
N LYS A 143 -21.26 -2.94 10.50
CA LYS A 143 -20.21 -2.92 11.54
C LYS A 143 -19.00 -2.11 11.07
N LEU A 144 -18.64 -2.25 9.80
CA LEU A 144 -17.46 -1.65 9.19
C LEU A 144 -17.79 -0.51 8.22
N TRP A 145 -18.96 -0.51 7.57
CA TRP A 145 -19.40 0.53 6.66
C TRP A 145 -20.23 1.59 7.40
N GLY A 146 -19.97 2.86 7.14
CA GLY A 146 -20.75 3.98 7.67
C GLY A 146 -20.74 5.19 6.75
N THR A 147 -21.04 6.37 7.31
CA THR A 147 -21.30 7.60 6.55
C THR A 147 -20.19 7.98 5.58
N TYR A 148 -18.93 7.72 5.93
CA TYR A 148 -17.75 8.10 5.13
C TYR A 148 -17.05 6.91 4.47
N GLY A 149 -17.76 5.79 4.31
CA GLY A 149 -17.22 4.56 3.73
C GLY A 149 -16.84 3.54 4.80
N PHE A 150 -15.77 2.77 4.55
CA PHE A 150 -15.24 1.85 5.57
C PHE A 150 -14.60 2.64 6.70
N LYS A 151 -14.85 2.20 7.95
CA LYS A 151 -14.14 2.69 9.13
C LYS A 151 -12.70 2.19 9.12
N ASP A 152 -11.88 2.83 9.94
CA ASP A 152 -10.42 2.76 9.88
C ASP A 152 -9.83 1.34 9.91
N ALA A 153 -10.31 0.52 10.84
CA ALA A 153 -9.80 -0.84 11.04
C ALA A 153 -10.79 -1.72 11.81
N PHE A 154 -10.51 -3.02 11.85
CA PHE A 154 -11.24 -3.99 12.66
C PHE A 154 -10.38 -5.20 13.03
N SER A 155 -10.80 -5.90 14.08
CA SER A 155 -10.35 -7.25 14.39
C SER A 155 -11.56 -8.17 14.58
N LEU A 156 -11.50 -9.36 13.98
CA LEU A 156 -12.47 -10.42 14.25
C LEU A 156 -11.98 -11.36 15.36
N HIS A 157 -10.67 -11.40 15.62
CA HIS A 157 -10.09 -12.19 16.70
C HIS A 157 -10.39 -11.59 18.06
N GLU A 158 -10.19 -10.29 18.20
CA GLU A 158 -10.72 -9.47 19.29
C GLU A 158 -11.89 -8.68 18.70
N PRO A 159 -13.16 -9.09 18.89
CA PRO A 159 -14.30 -8.54 18.16
C PRO A 159 -14.47 -7.02 18.33
N TRP A 160 -13.79 -6.26 17.48
CA TRP A 160 -13.61 -4.82 17.58
C TRP A 160 -13.65 -4.21 16.19
N PHE A 161 -14.33 -3.08 16.09
CA PHE A 161 -14.43 -2.28 14.89
C PHE A 161 -14.15 -0.84 15.31
N ALA A 162 -13.27 -0.16 14.60
CA ALA A 162 -13.02 1.26 14.80
C ALA A 162 -14.35 2.03 14.72
N ASN A 163 -14.43 3.19 15.38
CA ASN A 163 -15.53 4.16 15.20
C ASN A 163 -15.05 5.44 14.49
N SER A 164 -13.79 5.42 14.04
CA SER A 164 -13.05 6.52 13.44
C SER A 164 -12.93 6.35 11.91
N TYR A 165 -12.54 7.46 11.29
CA TYR A 165 -12.09 7.54 9.92
C TYR A 165 -10.87 8.46 9.91
N LEU A 166 -9.73 7.98 9.43
CA LEU A 166 -8.53 8.81 9.30
C LEU A 166 -8.39 9.29 7.86
N ALA A 167 -8.11 10.59 7.68
CA ALA A 167 -8.00 11.18 6.34
C ALA A 167 -6.91 10.49 5.49
N ILE A 168 -5.81 10.10 6.14
CA ILE A 168 -4.69 9.41 5.50
C ILE A 168 -5.03 7.98 5.07
N ASP A 169 -6.07 7.37 5.65
CA ASP A 169 -6.52 6.02 5.30
C ASP A 169 -7.70 6.07 4.32
N GLN A 170 -8.63 7.03 4.46
CA GLN A 170 -9.75 7.21 3.54
C GLN A 170 -9.31 7.76 2.17
N GLY A 171 -8.39 8.74 2.15
CA GLY A 171 -7.98 9.43 0.93
C GLY A 171 -7.43 8.47 -0.14
N PRO A 172 -6.44 7.62 0.20
CA PRO A 172 -5.87 6.64 -0.72
C PRO A 172 -6.90 5.67 -1.29
N ILE A 173 -7.93 5.25 -0.54
CA ILE A 173 -8.95 4.33 -1.04
C ILE A 173 -9.61 4.94 -2.29
N VAL A 174 -10.05 6.19 -2.19
CA VAL A 174 -10.74 6.89 -3.27
C VAL A 174 -9.80 7.14 -4.46
N VAL A 175 -8.62 7.68 -4.19
CA VAL A 175 -7.66 8.06 -5.23
C VAL A 175 -7.16 6.83 -5.99
N MET A 176 -6.81 5.75 -5.28
CA MET A 176 -6.27 4.54 -5.91
C MET A 176 -7.35 3.74 -6.62
N LEU A 177 -8.60 3.75 -6.15
CA LEU A 177 -9.73 3.23 -6.92
C LEU A 177 -9.91 3.99 -8.23
N GLU A 178 -9.81 5.31 -8.22
CA GLU A 178 -9.94 6.10 -9.46
C GLU A 178 -8.74 5.91 -10.39
N ASN A 179 -7.52 5.86 -9.85
CA ASN A 179 -6.33 5.50 -10.63
C ASN A 179 -6.44 4.11 -11.26
N TYR A 180 -6.99 3.12 -10.55
CA TYR A 180 -7.28 1.80 -11.11
C TYR A 180 -8.31 1.88 -12.26
N ARG A 181 -9.36 2.69 -12.11
CA ARG A 181 -10.46 2.77 -13.08
C ARG A 181 -10.10 3.53 -14.35
N SER A 182 -9.37 4.64 -14.23
CA SER A 182 -9.15 5.58 -15.34
C SER A 182 -7.73 6.15 -15.40
N GLY A 183 -6.92 5.96 -14.35
CA GLY A 183 -5.60 6.59 -14.22
C GLY A 183 -5.66 8.11 -14.01
N LEU A 184 -6.80 8.68 -13.60
CA LEU A 184 -7.02 10.13 -13.59
C LEU A 184 -5.92 10.91 -12.87
N LEU A 185 -5.60 10.57 -11.61
CA LEU A 185 -4.66 11.35 -10.81
C LEU A 185 -3.22 11.14 -11.28
N TRP A 186 -2.88 9.93 -11.73
CA TRP A 186 -1.61 9.66 -12.41
C TRP A 186 -1.43 10.49 -13.67
N ASN A 187 -2.46 10.54 -14.54
CA ASN A 187 -2.40 11.31 -15.77
C ASN A 187 -2.22 12.81 -15.49
N LEU A 188 -2.95 13.34 -14.50
CA LEU A 188 -2.82 14.74 -14.10
C LEU A 188 -1.43 15.04 -13.53
N PHE A 189 -0.97 14.29 -12.54
CA PHE A 189 0.29 14.58 -11.86
C PHE A 189 1.51 14.37 -12.76
N MET A 190 1.53 13.30 -13.56
CA MET A 190 2.62 13.01 -14.50
C MET A 190 2.63 13.94 -15.72
N SER A 191 1.57 14.74 -15.94
CA SER A 191 1.55 15.76 -17.00
C SER A 191 2.33 17.04 -16.64
N CYS A 192 2.60 17.27 -15.35
CA CYS A 192 3.26 18.49 -14.88
C CYS A 192 4.73 18.56 -15.37
N PRO A 193 5.15 19.61 -16.10
CA PRO A 193 6.53 19.75 -16.59
C PRO A 193 7.60 19.72 -15.49
N GLU A 194 7.27 20.24 -14.30
CA GLU A 194 8.15 20.29 -13.14
C GLU A 194 8.41 18.88 -12.58
N ILE A 195 7.39 18.02 -12.59
CA ILE A 195 7.51 16.62 -12.18
C ILE A 195 8.40 15.87 -13.17
N LYS A 196 8.17 16.01 -14.47
CA LYS A 196 8.98 15.40 -15.52
C LYS A 196 10.45 15.82 -15.43
N THR A 197 10.69 17.11 -15.22
CA THR A 197 12.04 17.68 -15.06
C THR A 197 12.73 17.12 -13.82
N GLY A 198 12.03 17.12 -12.68
CA GLY A 198 12.56 16.60 -11.41
C GLY A 198 12.90 15.12 -11.49
N MET A 199 11.99 14.29 -12.00
CA MET A 199 12.18 12.85 -12.14
C MET A 199 13.32 12.51 -13.10
N THR A 200 13.39 13.18 -14.26
CA THR A 200 14.51 13.03 -15.21
C THR A 200 15.85 13.41 -14.57
N THR A 201 15.88 14.50 -13.80
CA THR A 201 17.09 14.96 -13.08
C THR A 201 17.59 13.92 -12.07
N LEU A 202 16.67 13.19 -11.44
CA LEU A 202 16.99 12.11 -10.50
C LEU A 202 17.34 10.78 -11.20
N GLY A 203 17.17 10.70 -12.52
CA GLY A 203 17.49 9.51 -13.32
C GLY A 203 16.35 8.49 -13.40
N PHE A 204 15.12 8.89 -13.12
CA PHE A 204 13.95 8.05 -13.36
C PHE A 204 13.66 7.90 -14.85
N GLN A 205 13.08 6.76 -15.21
CA GLN A 205 12.59 6.43 -16.55
C GLN A 205 11.16 5.91 -16.41
N SER A 206 10.28 6.30 -17.32
CA SER A 206 8.87 5.87 -17.37
C SER A 206 8.30 6.18 -18.76
N PRO A 207 7.30 5.41 -19.24
CA PRO A 207 6.56 5.75 -20.46
C PRO A 207 5.87 7.13 -20.43
N HIS A 208 5.72 7.73 -19.24
CA HIS A 208 5.01 8.98 -19.03
C HIS A 208 5.92 10.20 -18.78
N LEU A 209 7.24 10.02 -18.77
CA LEU A 209 8.21 11.11 -18.64
C LEU A 209 8.45 11.81 -19.98
#